data_AF-A0A0G1UZ61-F1
#
_entry.id   AF-A0A0G1UZ61-F1
#
_cell.length_a   1.000
_cell.length_b   1.000
_cell.length_c   1.000
_cell.angle_alpha   90.00
_cell.angle_beta   90.00
_cell.angle_gamma   90.00
#
_symmetry.space_group_name_H-M   'P 1'
#
loop_
_entity.id
_entity.type
_entity.pdbx_description
1 polymer ?
#
loop_
_entity_poly.entity_id
_entity_poly.type
_entity_poly.pdbx_seq_one_letter_code
_entity_poly.pdbx_strand_id
1 'polypeptide(L)'
;MTVNVTDFAPNESAAQEISLHNAATVDIAEIALGLTSTNFDPADPDDSDLRNVLLLTIVPGGTASAGDCTGGSNITTAIDTAVGNGDSTLTMMEFTGDTYDSLPTPLPAGGFDDKVCIRVTMDPTASDVYQGDSANASFVFTAHQDSSQ
;
A
#
# COMPACT_ATOMS: atom_id res chain seq x y z
N MET A 1 -7.05 3.73 5.98
CA MET A 1 -7.28 2.31 6.29
C MET A 1 -6.04 1.78 7.00
N THR A 2 -6.16 0.87 7.97
CA THR A 2 -4.99 0.27 8.66
C THR A 2 -4.86 -1.19 8.31
N VAL A 3 -3.67 -1.60 7.87
CA VAL A 3 -3.24 -2.99 7.73
C VAL A 3 -2.38 -3.34 8.95
N ASN A 4 -2.75 -4.41 9.65
CA ASN A 4 -1.94 -4.99 10.72
C ASN A 4 -1.38 -6.31 10.21
N VAL A 5 -0.06 -6.45 10.28
CA VAL A 5 0.66 -7.67 9.94
C VAL A 5 1.23 -8.24 11.23
N THR A 6 0.77 -9.42 11.61
CA THR A 6 1.21 -10.18 12.78
C THR A 6 1.37 -11.64 12.36
N ASP A 7 2.36 -12.32 12.91
CA ASP A 7 2.60 -13.76 12.70
C ASP A 7 2.85 -14.17 11.24
N PHE A 8 3.31 -13.24 10.38
CA PHE A 8 3.66 -13.59 8.99
C PHE A 8 4.90 -14.47 8.95
N ALA A 9 4.83 -15.56 8.19
CA ALA A 9 5.98 -16.32 7.76
C ALA A 9 6.48 -15.85 6.37
N PRO A 10 7.73 -16.15 5.98
CA PRO A 10 8.21 -15.87 4.63
C PRO A 10 7.26 -16.41 3.56
N ASN A 11 6.99 -15.59 2.53
CA ASN A 11 6.02 -15.84 1.45
C ASN A 11 4.53 -15.79 1.86
N GLU A 12 4.20 -15.50 3.12
CA GLU A 12 2.83 -15.22 3.53
C GLU A 12 2.39 -13.85 3.01
N SER A 13 1.12 -13.75 2.61
CA SER A 13 0.56 -12.51 2.09
C SER A 13 -0.86 -12.27 2.54
N ALA A 14 -1.20 -11.00 2.71
CA ALA A 14 -2.58 -10.53 2.84
C ALA A 14 -2.87 -9.48 1.78
N ALA A 15 -4.09 -9.50 1.24
CA ALA A 15 -4.57 -8.48 0.33
C ALA A 15 -5.88 -7.90 0.83
N GLN A 16 -6.06 -6.61 0.58
CA GLN A 16 -7.27 -5.88 0.91
C GLN A 16 -7.70 -4.99 -0.26
N GLU A 17 -9.00 -5.00 -0.52
CA GLU A 17 -9.65 -4.09 -1.46
C GLU A 17 -10.14 -2.86 -0.72
N ILE A 18 -9.84 -1.69 -1.26
CA ILE A 18 -10.33 -0.39 -0.80
C ILE A 18 -11.22 0.19 -1.89
N SER A 19 -12.50 0.40 -1.57
CA SER A 19 -13.41 1.13 -2.45
C SER A 19 -13.22 2.65 -2.29
N LEU A 20 -13.15 3.36 -3.40
CA LEU A 20 -13.09 4.81 -3.46
C LEU A 20 -14.38 5.31 -4.13
N HIS A 21 -15.19 6.05 -3.38
CA HIS A 21 -16.50 6.53 -3.83
C HIS A 21 -16.52 8.06 -3.93
N ASN A 22 -17.00 8.60 -5.05
CA ASN A 22 -17.27 10.03 -5.20
C ASN A 22 -18.78 10.31 -5.29
N ALA A 23 -19.42 10.46 -4.13
CA ALA A 23 -20.81 10.90 -4.01
C ALA A 23 -21.01 12.41 -4.29
N ALA A 24 -19.94 13.16 -4.52
CA ALA A 24 -20.00 14.60 -4.60
C ALA A 24 -20.52 15.08 -5.97
N THR A 25 -20.67 16.40 -6.08
CA THR A 25 -21.13 17.09 -7.29
C THR A 25 -19.97 17.58 -8.18
N VAL A 26 -18.74 17.24 -7.81
CA VAL A 26 -17.50 17.70 -8.43
C VAL A 26 -16.60 16.51 -8.70
N ASP A 27 -15.91 16.56 -9.83
CA ASP A 27 -14.98 15.50 -10.21
C ASP A 27 -13.76 15.54 -9.28
N ILE A 28 -13.24 14.35 -8.98
CA ILE A 28 -11.89 14.18 -8.42
C ILE A 28 -10.99 13.84 -9.60
N ALA A 29 -10.04 14.73 -9.85
CA ALA A 29 -9.11 14.62 -10.96
C ALA A 29 -7.95 13.66 -10.64
N GLU A 30 -7.51 13.63 -9.38
CA GLU A 30 -6.34 12.88 -8.93
C GLU A 30 -6.52 12.40 -7.49
N ILE A 31 -5.86 11.28 -7.16
CA ILE A 31 -5.85 10.74 -5.81
C ILE A 31 -4.41 10.42 -5.44
N ALA A 32 -3.90 11.13 -4.44
CA ALA A 32 -2.60 10.83 -3.87
C ALA A 32 -2.73 9.66 -2.89
N LEU A 33 -1.77 8.74 -2.94
CA LEU A 33 -1.62 7.62 -2.02
C LEU A 33 -0.42 7.84 -1.12
N GLY A 34 -0.65 7.99 0.18
CA GLY A 34 0.40 8.01 1.18
C GLY A 34 0.38 6.76 2.07
N LEU A 35 1.52 6.50 2.71
CA LEU A 35 1.63 5.47 3.75
C LEU A 35 2.19 6.07 5.04
N THR A 36 1.54 5.76 6.15
CA THR A 36 2.03 6.13 7.49
C THR A 36 2.16 4.88 8.34
N SER A 37 3.13 4.84 9.24
CA SER A 37 3.31 3.73 10.17
C SER A 37 3.74 4.28 11.53
N THR A 38 3.26 3.68 12.61
CA THR A 38 3.40 4.23 13.97
C THR A 38 4.07 3.28 14.95
N ASN A 39 4.11 1.98 14.67
CA ASN A 39 4.77 1.01 15.52
C ASN A 39 6.02 0.47 14.83
N PHE A 40 7.17 0.91 15.33
CA PHE A 40 8.32 0.02 15.49
C PHE A 40 8.01 -0.83 16.73
N ASP A 41 8.20 -2.15 16.70
CA ASP A 41 8.07 -2.95 17.93
C ASP A 41 9.31 -2.67 18.80
N PRO A 42 9.20 -1.84 19.86
CA PRO A 42 10.38 -1.45 20.63
C PRO A 42 10.85 -2.59 21.56
N ALA A 43 10.18 -3.74 21.54
CA ALA A 43 10.49 -4.91 22.36
C ALA A 43 11.18 -6.04 21.58
N ASP A 44 11.48 -5.86 20.28
CA ASP A 44 12.23 -6.85 19.53
C ASP A 44 13.68 -6.96 20.07
N PRO A 45 14.10 -8.14 20.58
CA PRO A 45 15.47 -8.36 21.04
C PRO A 45 16.53 -8.25 19.93
N ASP A 46 16.14 -8.39 18.67
CA ASP A 46 17.05 -8.42 17.51
C ASP A 46 17.16 -7.06 16.80
N ASP A 47 16.45 -6.02 17.26
CA ASP A 47 16.42 -4.65 16.68
C ASP A 47 16.07 -4.67 15.18
N SER A 48 15.22 -5.61 14.79
CA SER A 48 14.77 -5.78 13.43
C SER A 48 13.48 -4.99 13.17
N ASP A 49 13.22 -4.69 11.90
CA ASP A 49 12.00 -3.98 11.50
C ASP A 49 11.35 -4.75 10.37
N LEU A 50 10.27 -5.46 10.70
CA LEU A 50 9.50 -6.27 9.76
C LEU A 50 9.12 -5.49 8.49
N ARG A 51 8.93 -4.16 8.55
CA ARG A 51 8.58 -3.34 7.39
C ARG A 51 9.64 -3.34 6.28
N ASN A 52 10.90 -3.65 6.61
CA ASN A 52 11.98 -3.80 5.63
C ASN A 52 11.82 -5.04 4.75
N VAL A 53 11.04 -6.02 5.18
CA VAL A 53 10.81 -7.28 4.43
C VAL A 53 9.35 -7.48 4.06
N LEU A 54 8.49 -6.49 4.28
CA LEU A 54 7.10 -6.50 3.82
C LEU A 54 7.00 -5.82 2.46
N LEU A 55 6.90 -6.64 1.41
CA LEU A 55 6.78 -6.19 0.03
C LEU A 55 5.34 -5.76 -0.26
N LEU A 56 5.18 -4.56 -0.83
CA LEU A 56 3.90 -4.02 -1.25
C LEU A 56 3.59 -4.40 -2.70
N THR A 57 2.30 -4.56 -2.98
CA THR A 57 1.77 -4.64 -4.34
C THR A 57 0.49 -3.82 -4.38
N ILE A 58 0.49 -2.77 -5.21
CA ILE A 58 -0.61 -1.80 -5.30
C ILE A 58 -1.20 -1.83 -6.70
N VAL A 59 -2.51 -2.07 -6.77
CA VAL A 59 -3.23 -2.34 -8.02
C VAL A 59 -4.54 -1.53 -8.07
N PRO A 60 -4.53 -0.32 -8.64
CA PRO A 60 -5.73 0.42 -8.99
C PRO A 60 -6.66 -0.37 -9.93
N GLY A 61 -7.96 -0.27 -9.69
CA GLY A 61 -9.00 -1.11 -10.31
C GLY A 61 -8.94 -2.60 -9.88
N GLY A 62 -7.99 -2.97 -9.02
CA GLY A 62 -7.75 -4.34 -8.59
C GLY A 62 -8.77 -4.83 -7.56
N THR A 63 -8.91 -6.14 -7.48
CA THR A 63 -9.77 -6.86 -6.52
C THR A 63 -8.91 -7.73 -5.62
N ALA A 64 -9.18 -7.72 -4.32
CA ALA A 64 -8.58 -8.69 -3.41
C ALA A 64 -9.29 -10.04 -3.54
N SER A 65 -8.56 -11.09 -3.91
CA SER A 65 -9.08 -12.46 -4.03
C SER A 65 -8.03 -13.44 -3.54
N ALA A 66 -8.38 -14.25 -2.54
CA ALA A 66 -7.50 -15.29 -1.97
C ALA A 66 -6.12 -14.78 -1.51
N GLY A 67 -6.02 -13.55 -1.02
CA GLY A 67 -4.75 -12.96 -0.58
C GLY A 67 -3.92 -12.32 -1.70
N ASP A 68 -4.44 -12.32 -2.93
CA ASP A 68 -3.83 -11.69 -4.09
C ASP A 68 -4.62 -10.47 -4.57
N CYS A 69 -3.92 -9.57 -5.27
CA CYS A 69 -4.54 -8.50 -6.05
C CYS A 69 -4.64 -8.92 -7.51
N THR A 70 -5.86 -8.97 -8.04
CA THR A 70 -6.14 -9.38 -9.42
C THR A 70 -6.99 -8.34 -10.14
N GLY A 71 -6.90 -8.32 -11.47
CA GLY A 71 -7.48 -7.24 -12.27
C GLY A 71 -6.67 -5.94 -12.15
N GLY A 72 -7.10 -4.89 -12.85
CA GLY A 72 -6.39 -3.61 -12.84
C GLY A 72 -4.99 -3.65 -13.46
N SER A 73 -4.19 -2.63 -13.18
CA SER A 73 -2.77 -2.56 -13.57
C SER A 73 -1.92 -2.33 -12.34
N ASN A 74 -0.89 -3.17 -12.15
CA ASN A 74 0.04 -3.03 -11.04
C ASN A 74 0.93 -1.80 -11.27
N ILE A 75 0.92 -0.85 -10.32
CA ILE A 75 1.70 0.39 -10.39
C ILE A 75 2.87 0.42 -9.40
N THR A 76 3.14 -0.67 -8.70
CA THR A 76 4.13 -0.73 -7.61
C THR A 76 5.51 -0.23 -8.05
N THR A 77 5.97 -0.62 -9.25
CA THR A 77 7.25 -0.14 -9.81
C THR A 77 7.27 1.37 -10.08
N ALA A 78 6.12 1.95 -10.44
CA ALA A 78 6.02 3.40 -10.64
C ALA A 78 6.08 4.15 -9.29
N ILE A 79 5.47 3.58 -8.25
CA ILE A 79 5.57 4.12 -6.88
C ILE A 79 7.02 4.01 -6.38
N ASP A 80 7.63 2.83 -6.49
CA ASP A 80 9.04 2.57 -6.17
C ASP A 80 10.00 3.58 -6.81
N THR A 81 9.79 3.87 -8.09
CA THR A 81 10.57 4.89 -8.82
C THR A 81 10.32 6.29 -8.26
N ALA A 82 9.07 6.62 -7.93
CA ALA A 82 8.69 7.95 -7.44
C ALA A 82 9.21 8.26 -6.03
N VAL A 83 9.31 7.25 -5.15
CA VAL A 83 9.90 7.38 -3.80
C VAL A 83 11.43 7.30 -3.82
N GLY A 84 12.04 7.10 -5.00
CA GLY A 84 13.48 7.24 -5.20
C GLY A 84 14.31 5.98 -4.91
N ASN A 85 13.68 4.81 -4.77
CA ASN A 85 14.38 3.54 -4.60
C ASN A 85 14.80 2.96 -5.97
N GLY A 86 13.82 2.65 -6.84
CA GLY A 86 14.07 2.34 -8.26
C GLY A 86 14.66 0.95 -8.53
N ASP A 87 14.46 0.01 -7.60
CA ASP A 87 14.90 -1.38 -7.71
C ASP A 87 13.79 -2.35 -8.21
N SER A 88 12.61 -1.81 -8.53
CA SER A 88 11.38 -2.51 -8.93
C SER A 88 10.63 -3.25 -7.82
N THR A 89 11.07 -3.13 -6.57
CA THR A 89 10.45 -3.72 -5.38
C THR A 89 10.16 -2.62 -4.37
N LEU A 90 8.91 -2.51 -3.93
CA LEU A 90 8.53 -1.53 -2.92
C LEU A 90 8.34 -2.22 -1.58
N THR A 91 9.17 -1.93 -0.59
CA THR A 91 8.92 -2.35 0.79
C THR A 91 7.97 -1.38 1.50
N MET A 92 7.34 -1.86 2.56
CA MET A 92 6.49 -1.04 3.41
C MET A 92 7.29 0.09 4.07
N MET A 93 8.55 -0.17 4.44
CA MET A 93 9.43 0.84 5.03
C MET A 93 9.73 1.96 4.03
N GLU A 94 10.10 1.63 2.80
CA GLU A 94 10.44 2.62 1.77
C GLU A 94 9.27 3.53 1.42
N PHE A 95 8.04 3.03 1.44
CA PHE A 95 6.89 3.90 1.16
C PHE A 95 6.42 4.70 2.39
N THR A 96 6.85 4.31 3.59
CA THR A 96 6.39 4.94 4.83
C THR A 96 6.89 6.37 4.93
N GLY A 97 5.95 7.33 5.05
CA GLY A 97 6.24 8.75 5.11
C GLY A 97 6.21 9.44 3.75
N ASP A 98 6.13 8.68 2.66
CA ASP A 98 6.04 9.20 1.30
C ASP A 98 4.62 9.23 0.76
N THR A 99 4.46 9.94 -0.35
CA THR A 99 3.19 10.09 -1.08
C THR A 99 3.42 9.91 -2.58
N TYR A 100 2.63 9.03 -3.19
CA TYR A 100 2.53 8.87 -4.63
C TYR A 100 1.30 9.58 -5.15
N ASP A 101 1.50 10.69 -5.85
CA ASP A 101 0.42 11.61 -6.21
C ASP A 101 -0.46 11.10 -7.36
N SER A 102 0.06 10.22 -8.21
CA SER A 102 -0.59 9.92 -9.50
C SER A 102 -1.29 8.57 -9.55
N LEU A 103 -2.24 8.29 -8.63
CA LEU A 103 -3.07 7.10 -8.81
C LEU A 103 -3.96 7.25 -10.06
N PRO A 104 -3.89 6.30 -11.01
CA PRO A 104 -4.72 6.33 -12.22
C PRO A 104 -6.14 5.84 -11.89
N THR A 105 -6.88 6.63 -11.11
CA THR A 105 -8.19 6.27 -10.55
C THR A 105 -9.13 7.47 -10.61
N PRO A 106 -9.55 7.90 -11.82
CA PRO A 106 -10.42 9.05 -11.97
C PRO A 106 -11.78 8.76 -11.31
N LEU A 107 -12.26 9.67 -10.47
CA LEU A 107 -13.58 9.53 -9.83
C LEU A 107 -14.47 10.71 -10.24
N PRO A 108 -15.23 10.58 -11.34
CA PRO A 108 -16.24 11.56 -11.73
C PRO A 108 -17.29 11.77 -10.63
N ALA A 109 -17.90 12.95 -10.63
CA ALA A 109 -19.04 13.28 -9.79
C ALA A 109 -20.24 12.37 -10.06
N GLY A 110 -21.13 12.26 -9.07
CA GLY A 110 -22.44 11.62 -9.23
C GLY A 110 -22.50 10.14 -8.82
N GLY A 111 -21.65 9.73 -7.88
CA GLY A 111 -21.70 8.40 -7.28
C GLY A 111 -20.87 7.35 -8.02
N PHE A 112 -19.77 7.77 -8.67
CA PHE A 112 -18.84 6.83 -9.28
C PHE A 112 -18.05 6.09 -8.20
N ASP A 113 -17.80 4.81 -8.47
CA ASP A 113 -17.04 3.91 -7.63
C ASP A 113 -15.84 3.37 -8.40
N ASP A 114 -14.67 3.44 -7.78
CA ASP A 114 -13.50 2.68 -8.19
C ASP A 114 -12.88 2.01 -6.97
N LYS A 115 -11.74 1.35 -7.15
CA LYS A 115 -11.09 0.60 -6.10
C LYS A 115 -9.60 0.52 -6.27
N VAL A 116 -8.92 0.24 -5.17
CA VAL A 116 -7.50 -0.08 -5.14
C VAL A 116 -7.33 -1.35 -4.33
N CYS A 117 -6.65 -2.34 -4.90
CA CYS A 117 -6.21 -3.50 -4.14
C CYS A 117 -4.78 -3.28 -3.67
N ILE A 118 -4.55 -3.55 -2.39
CA ILE A 118 -3.23 -3.50 -1.76
C ILE A 118 -2.95 -4.88 -1.20
N ARG A 119 -1.82 -5.45 -1.60
CA ARG A 119 -1.28 -6.70 -1.06
C ARG A 119 0.04 -6.42 -0.35
N VAL A 120 0.24 -7.09 0.77
CA VAL A 120 1.48 -7.13 1.53
C VAL A 120 1.96 -8.57 1.55
N THR A 121 3.22 -8.81 1.22
CA THR A 121 3.85 -10.15 1.22
C THR A 121 5.16 -10.09 1.98
N MET A 122 5.42 -11.03 2.89
CA MET A 122 6.75 -11.13 3.51
C MET A 122 7.75 -11.70 2.51
N ASP A 123 8.91 -11.07 2.39
CA ASP A 123 10.00 -11.51 1.53
C ASP A 123 10.31 -13.00 1.79
N PRO A 124 10.33 -13.86 0.76
CA PRO A 124 10.57 -15.30 0.92
C PRO A 124 11.96 -15.65 1.48
N THR A 125 12.89 -14.69 1.46
CA THR A 125 14.25 -14.83 1.98
C THR A 125 14.44 -14.25 3.38
N ALA A 126 13.40 -13.67 3.97
CA ALA A 126 13.45 -13.15 5.34
C ALA A 126 13.83 -14.25 6.33
N SER A 127 14.77 -13.94 7.24
CA SER A 127 15.25 -14.87 8.27
C SER A 127 14.35 -14.88 9.51
N ASP A 128 14.70 -15.74 10.47
CA ASP A 128 14.03 -15.89 11.76
C ASP A 128 14.21 -14.69 12.71
N VAL A 129 15.10 -13.76 12.41
CA VAL A 129 15.26 -12.50 13.17
C VAL A 129 13.98 -11.65 13.24
N TYR A 130 13.06 -11.82 12.26
CA TYR A 130 11.77 -11.11 12.24
C TYR A 130 10.65 -11.92 12.92
N GLN A 131 10.98 -13.04 13.55
CA GLN A 131 9.98 -13.96 14.10
C GLN A 131 9.31 -13.36 15.35
N GLY A 132 7.99 -13.17 15.26
CA GLY A 132 7.20 -12.60 16.35
C GLY A 132 7.03 -11.09 16.24
N ASP A 133 7.70 -10.46 15.28
CA ASP A 133 7.53 -9.05 14.99
C ASP A 133 6.14 -8.73 14.48
N SER A 134 5.77 -7.46 14.65
CA SER A 134 4.57 -6.91 14.08
C SER A 134 4.82 -5.58 13.40
N ALA A 135 4.06 -5.31 12.36
CA ALA A 135 4.05 -4.02 11.69
C ALA A 135 2.61 -3.55 11.53
N ASN A 136 2.40 -2.25 11.72
CA ASN A 136 1.16 -1.59 11.35
C ASN A 136 1.43 -0.49 10.33
N ALA A 137 0.55 -0.37 9.34
CA ALA A 137 0.63 0.71 8.39
C ALA A 137 -0.77 1.20 8.03
N SER A 138 -0.89 2.51 7.81
CA SER A 138 -2.12 3.16 7.41
C SER A 138 -1.95 3.82 6.05
N PHE A 139 -2.70 3.32 5.07
CA PHE A 139 -2.82 3.93 3.75
C PHE A 139 -3.76 5.13 3.83
N VAL A 140 -3.28 6.24 3.28
CA VAL A 140 -3.95 7.54 3.22
C VAL A 140 -4.25 7.84 1.76
N PHE A 141 -5.52 8.10 1.45
CA PHE A 141 -5.95 8.51 0.12
C PHE A 141 -6.39 9.97 0.22
N THR A 142 -5.75 10.86 -0.54
CA THR A 142 -6.07 12.29 -0.58
C THR A 142 -6.62 12.61 -1.96
N ALA A 143 -7.86 13.12 -2.02
CA ALA A 143 -8.51 13.43 -3.29
C ALA A 143 -8.29 14.90 -3.67
N HIS A 144 -7.93 15.12 -4.94
CA HIS A 144 -7.68 16.44 -5.51
C HIS A 144 -8.63 16.72 -6.68
N GLN A 145 -9.13 17.95 -6.76
CA GLN A 145 -10.04 18.39 -7.83
C GLN A 145 -9.32 18.92 -9.07
N ASP A 146 -8.00 19.08 -8.98
CA ASP A 146 -7.11 19.57 -10.04
C ASP A 146 -5.92 18.61 -10.13
N SER A 147 -5.51 18.26 -11.35
CA SER A 147 -4.46 17.26 -11.66
C SER A 147 -3.05 17.85 -11.59
N SER A 148 -2.77 18.65 -10.56
CA SER A 148 -1.50 19.39 -10.41
C SER A 148 -1.13 19.71 -8.96
N GLN A 149 -1.77 19.03 -7.99
CA GLN A 149 -1.75 19.37 -6.57
C GLN A 149 -0.82 18.47 -5.77
#